data_AF-A0A950IN50-F1
#
_entry.id   AF-A0A950IN50-F1
#
_cell.length_a   1.000
_cell.length_b   1.000
_cell.length_c   1.000
_cell.angle_alpha   90.00
_cell.angle_beta   90.00
_cell.angle_gamma   90.00
#
_symmetry.space_group_name_H-M   'P 1'
#
loop_
_entity.id
_entity.type
_entity.pdbx_description
1 polymer ?
#
loop_
_entity_poly.entity_id
_entity_poly.type
_entity_poly.pdbx_seq_one_letter_code
_entity_poly.pdbx_strand_id
1 'polypeptide(L)' 'MKDDRTAFVEEPAAIEKDFRALTQSLHSSPKLWSDAYIAAFARAGNMTLVTFDQGLSSRVKDAILLRP' A
#
# COMPACT_ATOMS: atom_id res chain seq x y z
N MET A 1 1.10 -24.94 11.87
CA MET A 1 -0.05 -25.03 10.94
C MET A 1 0.13 -23.90 9.94
N LYS A 2 0.35 -24.21 8.66
CA LYS A 2 0.54 -23.23 7.57
C LYS A 2 -0.77 -23.19 6.79
N ASP A 3 -1.35 -22.00 6.61
CA ASP A 3 -2.58 -21.81 5.82
C ASP A 3 -2.17 -21.35 4.42
N ASP A 4 -2.55 -22.11 3.39
CA ASP A 4 -2.16 -21.85 1.99
C ASP A 4 -2.72 -20.52 1.44
N ARG A 5 -3.69 -19.91 2.13
CA ARG A 5 -4.23 -18.59 1.81
C ARG A 5 -3.33 -17.46 2.30
N THR A 6 -2.30 -17.78 3.08
CA THR A 6 -1.38 -16.80 3.68
C THR A 6 0.06 -17.11 3.30
N ALA A 7 0.78 -16.09 2.86
CA ALA A 7 2.20 -16.21 2.55
C ALA A 7 2.95 -15.03 3.15
N PHE A 8 4.18 -15.29 3.60
CA PHE A 8 5.14 -14.22 3.84
C PHE A 8 5.73 -13.83 2.49
N VAL A 9 5.70 -12.53 2.21
CA VAL A 9 6.30 -11.95 1.00
C VAL A 9 7.41 -11.03 1.46
N GLU A 10 8.59 -11.17 0.86
CA GLU A 10 9.68 -10.21 1.06
C GLU A 10 9.33 -8.85 0.47
N GLU A 11 10.00 -7.81 0.97
CA GLU A 11 9.82 -6.47 0.45
C GLU A 11 10.27 -6.38 -1.03
N PRO A 12 9.42 -5.90 -1.95
CA PRO A 12 9.80 -5.79 -3.35
C PRO A 12 10.92 -4.76 -3.56
N ALA A 13 11.96 -5.11 -4.31
CA ALA A 13 13.10 -4.22 -4.58
C ALA A 13 12.73 -2.89 -5.25
N ALA A 14 11.60 -2.83 -5.98
CA ALA A 14 11.13 -1.63 -6.66
C ALA A 14 10.35 -0.66 -5.75
N ILE A 15 10.16 -0.98 -4.47
CA ILE A 15 9.30 -0.22 -3.54
C ILE A 15 9.75 1.24 -3.40
N GLU A 16 11.06 1.52 -3.36
CA GLU A 16 11.58 2.85 -3.08
C GLU A 16 11.15 3.88 -4.14
N LYS A 17 11.11 3.46 -5.41
CA LYS A 17 10.68 4.32 -6.52
C LYS A 17 9.23 4.79 -6.33
N ASP A 18 8.33 3.85 -6.02
CA ASP A 18 6.91 4.14 -5.84
C ASP A 18 6.66 4.89 -4.53
N PHE A 19 7.35 4.50 -3.46
CA PHE A 19 7.26 5.16 -2.16
C PHE A 19 7.69 6.63 -2.23
N ARG A 20 8.80 6.91 -2.91
CA ARG A 20 9.28 8.29 -3.11
C ARG A 20 8.29 9.11 -3.93
N ALA A 21 7.68 8.55 -4.97
CA ALA A 21 6.66 9.25 -5.75
C ALA A 21 5.43 9.63 -4.90
N LEU A 22 5.03 8.76 -3.96
CA LEU A 22 3.88 8.98 -3.08
C LEU A 22 4.14 9.94 -1.91
N THR A 23 5.41 10.16 -1.56
CA THR A 23 5.83 11.00 -0.43
C THR A 23 6.37 12.38 -0.82
N GLN A 24 6.30 12.75 -2.10
CA GLN A 24 6.79 14.04 -2.64
C GLN A 24 5.98 15.28 -2.21
N SER A 25 4.84 15.12 -1.54
CA SER A 25 4.00 16.23 -1.07
C SER A 25 4.65 17.01 0.07
N LEU A 26 4.53 18.35 0.06
CA LEU A 26 5.06 19.28 1.07
C LEU A 26 4.46 19.09 2.47
N HIS A 27 3.34 18.37 2.60
CA HIS A 27 2.72 18.06 3.88
C HIS A 27 3.12 16.65 4.32
N SER A 28 4.07 16.57 5.26
CA SER A 28 4.40 15.31 5.93
C SER A 28 3.40 15.06 7.07
N SER A 29 2.84 13.86 7.13
CA SER A 29 2.19 13.34 8.34
C SER A 29 2.54 11.86 8.47
N PRO A 30 2.64 11.30 9.69
CA PRO A 30 2.93 9.88 9.88
C PRO A 30 1.95 8.98 9.12
N LYS A 31 0.66 9.35 9.09
CA LYS A 31 -0.37 8.60 8.34
C LYS A 31 -0.05 8.55 6.85
N LEU A 32 0.44 9.65 6.28
CA LEU A 32 0.79 9.72 4.85
C LEU A 32 1.94 8.76 4.49
N TRP A 33 2.94 8.62 5.37
CA TRP A 33 4.07 7.72 5.12
C TRP A 33 3.67 6.25 5.22
N SER A 34 2.85 5.88 6.21
CA SER A 34 2.34 4.51 6.32
C SER A 34 1.47 4.13 5.12
N ASP A 35 0.54 5.01 4.74
CA ASP A 35 -0.33 4.80 3.57
C ASP A 35 0.48 4.68 2.27
N ALA A 36 1.50 5.53 2.11
CA ALA A 36 2.40 5.51 0.96
C ALA A 36 3.23 4.21 0.89
N TYR A 37 3.69 3.70 2.03
CA TYR A 37 4.46 2.45 2.08
C TYR A 37 3.58 1.26 1.66
N ILE A 38 2.38 1.12 2.23
CA ILE A 38 1.45 0.03 1.89
C ILE A 38 1.08 0.09 0.40
N ALA A 39 0.81 1.28 -0.12
CA ALA A 39 0.52 1.49 -1.53
C ALA A 39 1.70 1.12 -2.44
N ALA A 40 2.92 1.54 -2.08
CA ALA A 40 4.13 1.23 -2.82
C ALA A 40 4.44 -0.28 -2.80
N PHE A 41 4.27 -0.93 -1.65
CA PHE A 41 4.47 -2.38 -1.51
C PHE A 41 3.52 -3.15 -2.44
N ALA A 42 2.22 -2.83 -2.39
CA ALA A 42 1.22 -3.49 -3.23
C ALA A 42 1.52 -3.26 -4.72
N ARG A 43 1.88 -2.03 -5.11
CA ARG A 43 2.21 -1.69 -6.50
C ARG A 43 3.47 -2.40 -6.99
N ALA A 44 4.55 -2.38 -6.21
CA ALA A 44 5.81 -3.00 -6.58
C ALA A 44 5.72 -4.54 -6.62
N GLY A 45 4.83 -5.12 -5.81
CA GLY A 45 4.53 -6.56 -5.80
C GLY A 45 3.42 -6.99 -6.77
N ASN A 46 2.86 -6.11 -7.59
CA ASN A 46 1.68 -6.38 -8.44
C ASN A 46 0.50 -7.00 -7.67
N MET A 47 0.25 -6.52 -6.46
CA MET A 47 -0.80 -6.99 -5.56
C MET A 47 -2.01 -6.05 -5.56
N THR A 48 -3.18 -6.60 -5.24
CA THR A 48 -4.38 -5.79 -5.00
C THR A 48 -4.42 -5.35 -3.54
N LEU A 49 -4.46 -4.03 -3.31
CA LEU A 49 -4.67 -3.47 -1.98
C LEU A 49 -6.16 -3.50 -1.64
N VAL A 50 -6.51 -4.15 -0.54
CA VAL A 50 -7.88 -4.19 -0.01
C VAL A 50 -7.88 -3.53 1.37
N THR A 51 -8.78 -2.57 1.60
CA THR A 51 -8.80 -1.78 2.85
C THR A 51 -10.22 -1.36 3.25
N PHE A 52 -10.41 -1.04 4.53
CA PHE A 52 -11.61 -0.35 5.03
C PHE A 52 -11.38 1.17 5.18
N ASP A 53 -10.14 1.66 5.03
CA ASP A 53 -9.82 3.08 5.15
C ASP A 53 -10.13 3.82 3.84
N GLN A 54 -11.14 4.68 3.88
CA GLN A 54 -11.57 5.52 2.76
C GLN A 54 -10.48 6.51 2.28
N GLY A 55 -9.66 7.01 3.21
CA GLY A 55 -8.55 7.91 2.91
C GLY A 55 -7.43 7.20 2.16
N LEU A 56 -7.10 5.96 2.54
CA LEU A 56 -6.12 5.15 1.81
C LEU A 56 -6.66 4.74 0.44
N SER A 57 -7.90 4.25 0.37
CA SER A 57 -8.53 3.86 -0.90
C SER A 57 -8.63 5.02 -1.89
N SER A 58 -8.91 6.24 -1.43
CA SER A 58 -8.96 7.42 -2.33
C SER A 58 -7.59 7.83 -2.89
N ARG A 59 -6.48 7.38 -2.28
CA ARG A 59 -5.11 7.70 -2.73
C ARG A 59 -4.51 6.64 -3.64
N VAL A 60 -5.04 5.42 -3.61
CA VAL A 60 -4.53 4.28 -4.39
C VAL A 60 -5.57 3.89 -5.42
N LYS A 61 -5.29 4.23 -6.69
CA LYS A 61 -6.23 4.12 -7.81
C LYS A 61 -6.93 2.77 -7.92
N ASP A 62 -6.19 1.68 -7.67
CA ASP A 62 -6.67 0.31 -7.85
C ASP A 62 -6.96 -0.41 -6.52
N ALA A 63 -7.09 0.34 -5.42
CA ALA A 63 -7.45 -0.24 -4.13
C ALA A 63 -8.95 -0.55 -4.04
N ILE A 64 -9.27 -1.71 -3.49
CA ILE A 64 -10.64 -2.13 -3.19
C ILE A 64 -11.00 -1.63 -1.79
N LEU A 65 -11.99 -0.74 -1.70
CA LEU A 65 -12.61 -0.39 -0.43
C LEU A 65 -13.66 -1.44 -0.06
N LEU A 66 -13.43 -2.18 1.01
CA LEU A 66 -14.44 -3.03 1.60
C LEU A 66 -15.38 -2.20 2.46
N ARG A 67 -16.68 -2.41 2.28
CA ARG A 67 -17.72 -1.87 3.15
C ARG A 67 -18.16 -2.98 4.11
N PRO A 68 -18.49 -2.64 5.37
CA PRO A 68 -19.03 -3.60 6.34
C PRO A 68 -20.32 -4.27 5.84
#